data_AF-A0A8T6JZQ0-F1
#
_entry.id   AF-A0A8T6JZQ0-F1
#
_cell.length_a   1.000
_cell.length_b   1.000
_cell.length_c   1.000
_cell.angle_alpha   90.00
_cell.angle_beta   90.00
_cell.angle_gamma   90.00
#
_symmetry.space_group_name_H-M   'P 1'
#
loop_
_entity.id
_entity.type
_entity.pdbx_description
1 polymer ?
#
loop_
_entity_poly.entity_id
_entity_poly.type
_entity_poly.pdbx_seq_one_letter_code
_entity_poly.pdbx_strand_id
1 'polypeptide(L)'
;MRPLFIGLISGTSMDGVDAALVDCSGPEPRLAATHTGAYPEEIAVRLRAAARSKGECGLAEAAALDAEIAAVFAEAVLALLDGARCDPDRIEAIGSHGQTLLHAPDARLPHTVQIGSPARIAALTGMVTVGDFRSADMALGGQGAPLAPVFHQWMFGRSGETRAVVNIGGIANLSVLAGDGGVTGYD
;
A
#
# COMPACT_ATOMS: atom_id res chain seq x y z
N MET A 1 8.13 20.58 -10.70
CA MET A 1 7.49 19.28 -10.42
C MET A 1 8.41 18.54 -9.47
N ARG A 2 7.93 18.01 -8.34
CA ARG A 2 8.76 17.19 -7.47
C ARG A 2 8.66 15.75 -8.00
N PRO A 3 9.75 15.11 -8.45
CA PRO A 3 9.64 13.79 -9.09
C PRO A 3 9.67 12.62 -8.11
N LEU A 4 9.83 12.89 -6.81
CA LEU A 4 10.01 11.85 -5.80
C LEU A 4 8.68 11.53 -5.11
N PHE A 5 8.40 10.23 -4.99
CA PHE A 5 7.24 9.69 -4.31
C PHE A 5 7.66 8.69 -3.25
N ILE A 6 6.86 8.54 -2.21
CA ILE A 6 7.05 7.48 -1.21
C ILE A 6 5.87 6.52 -1.28
N GLY A 7 6.14 5.23 -1.46
CA GLY A 7 5.13 4.17 -1.32
C GLY A 7 5.20 3.57 0.09
N LEU A 8 4.04 3.38 0.73
CA LEU A 8 3.90 2.68 2.00
C LEU A 8 2.95 1.50 1.87
N ILE A 9 3.36 0.35 2.40
CA ILE A 9 2.52 -0.85 2.49
C ILE A 9 2.84 -1.62 3.76
N SER A 10 1.82 -2.19 4.39
CA SER A 10 1.97 -3.21 5.42
C SER A 10 1.34 -4.50 4.90
N GLY A 11 2.18 -5.53 4.75
CA GLY A 11 1.77 -6.82 4.22
C GLY A 11 0.81 -7.57 5.15
N THR A 12 0.20 -8.64 4.64
CA THR A 12 -0.71 -9.50 5.43
C THR A 12 0.01 -10.29 6.53
N SER A 13 1.34 -10.38 6.47
CA SER A 13 2.21 -10.88 7.54
C SER A 13 2.17 -10.01 8.81
N MET A 14 1.81 -8.73 8.69
CA MET A 14 1.71 -7.78 9.81
C MET A 14 3.00 -7.74 10.65
N ASP A 15 4.14 -7.89 10.00
CA ASP A 15 5.49 -7.91 10.56
C ASP A 15 6.14 -6.52 10.54
N GLY A 16 5.68 -5.61 9.68
CA GLY A 16 6.13 -4.23 9.64
C GLY A 16 5.51 -3.42 8.52
N VAL A 17 6.10 -2.24 8.32
CA VAL A 17 5.74 -1.27 7.30
C VAL A 17 6.91 -1.15 6.34
N ASP A 18 6.68 -1.48 5.08
CA ASP A 18 7.62 -1.24 4.00
C ASP A 18 7.40 0.16 3.43
N ALA A 19 8.50 0.90 3.32
CA ALA A 19 8.56 2.23 2.74
C ALA A 19 9.57 2.25 1.59
N ALA A 20 9.16 2.75 0.43
CA ALA A 20 10.00 2.85 -0.76
C ALA A 20 10.02 4.29 -1.28
N LEU A 21 11.22 4.88 -1.38
CA LEU A 21 11.43 6.16 -2.05
C LEU A 21 11.68 5.89 -3.53
N VAL A 22 10.83 6.45 -4.39
CA VAL A 22 10.86 6.21 -5.83
C VAL A 22 11.04 7.55 -6.56
N ASP A 23 11.99 7.56 -7.49
CA ASP A 23 12.24 8.68 -8.40
C ASP A 23 11.56 8.41 -9.75
N CYS A 24 10.55 9.22 -10.04
CA CYS A 24 9.75 9.18 -11.26
C CYS A 24 10.11 10.30 -12.25
N SER A 25 11.33 10.86 -12.18
CA SER A 25 11.79 11.88 -13.13
C SER A 25 12.07 11.34 -14.54
N GLY A 26 12.30 10.04 -14.66
CA GLY A 26 12.60 9.35 -15.91
C GLY A 26 11.38 8.66 -16.55
N PRO A 27 11.58 8.01 -17.71
CA PRO A 27 10.54 7.22 -18.38
C PRO A 27 10.17 5.95 -17.59
N GLU A 28 11.08 5.46 -16.77
CA GLU A 28 10.90 4.33 -15.85
C GLU A 28 11.16 4.81 -14.42
N PRO A 29 10.43 4.28 -13.42
CA PRO A 29 10.60 4.64 -12.02
C PRO A 29 11.88 3.98 -11.49
N ARG A 30 12.65 4.73 -10.70
CA ARG A 30 13.86 4.21 -10.06
C ARG A 30 13.68 4.15 -8.56
N LEU A 31 13.90 2.97 -7.98
CA LEU A 31 13.97 2.81 -6.53
C LEU A 31 15.22 3.53 -6.00
N ALA A 32 15.05 4.54 -5.18
CA ALA A 32 16.12 5.36 -4.63
C ALA A 32 16.55 4.89 -3.23
N ALA A 33 15.60 4.49 -2.39
CA ALA A 33 15.85 3.96 -1.05
C ALA A 33 14.68 3.11 -0.56
N THR A 34 14.94 2.25 0.41
CA THR A 34 13.93 1.45 1.11
C THR A 34 14.15 1.50 2.61
N HIS A 35 13.08 1.29 3.36
CA HIS A 35 13.09 1.13 4.80
C HIS A 35 11.97 0.17 5.19
N THR A 36 12.24 -0.73 6.14
CA THR A 36 11.22 -1.57 6.75
C THR A 36 11.21 -1.29 8.24
N GLY A 37 10.11 -0.72 8.74
CA GLY A 37 9.90 -0.43 10.15
C GLY A 37 9.07 -1.52 10.81
N ALA A 38 9.52 -2.07 11.94
CA ALA A 38 8.73 -3.05 12.68
C ALA A 38 7.61 -2.37 13.47
N TYR A 39 6.46 -3.03 13.59
CA TYR A 39 5.45 -2.59 14.55
C TYR A 39 5.95 -2.80 15.99
N PRO A 40 5.67 -1.86 16.92
CA PRO A 40 5.77 -2.15 18.34
C PRO A 40 4.95 -3.40 18.70
N GLU A 41 5.50 -4.27 19.53
CA GLU A 41 4.90 -5.60 19.81
C GLU A 41 3.44 -5.50 20.28
N GLU A 42 3.12 -4.50 21.11
CA GLU A 42 1.76 -4.24 21.58
C GLU A 42 0.78 -3.96 20.43
N ILE A 43 1.18 -3.11 19.47
CA ILE A 43 0.40 -2.81 18.27
C ILE A 43 0.29 -4.07 17.40
N ALA A 44 1.39 -4.81 17.22
CA ALA A 44 1.41 -6.02 16.40
C ALA A 44 0.45 -7.10 16.93
N VAL A 45 0.40 -7.31 18.25
CA VAL A 45 -0.51 -8.26 18.89
C VAL A 45 -1.97 -7.85 18.67
N ARG A 46 -2.30 -6.59 18.93
CA ARG A 46 -3.66 -6.04 18.76
C ARG A 46 -4.11 -6.08 17.31
N LEU A 47 -3.24 -5.68 16.38
CA LEU A 47 -3.50 -5.72 14.95
C LEU A 47 -3.76 -7.15 14.46
N ARG A 48 -2.94 -8.14 14.86
CA ARG A 48 -3.16 -9.54 14.50
C ARG A 48 -4.49 -10.06 15.05
N ALA A 49 -4.86 -9.69 16.28
CA ALA A 49 -6.14 -10.06 16.86
C ALA A 49 -7.30 -9.44 16.07
N ALA A 50 -7.21 -8.15 15.73
CA ALA A 50 -8.20 -7.43 14.95
C ALA A 50 -8.38 -8.02 13.54
N ALA A 51 -7.28 -8.32 12.82
CA ALA A 51 -7.34 -8.94 11.50
C ALA A 51 -7.94 -10.37 11.52
N ARG A 52 -7.67 -11.14 12.57
CA ARG A 52 -8.23 -12.50 12.73
C ARG A 52 -9.71 -12.51 13.12
N SER A 53 -10.23 -11.40 13.65
CA SER A 53 -11.64 -11.27 14.05
C SER A 53 -12.64 -11.26 12.89
N LYS A 54 -12.15 -11.16 11.63
CA LYS A 54 -12.99 -11.13 10.42
C LYS A 54 -14.13 -10.09 10.47
N GLY A 55 -13.85 -8.92 11.03
CA GLY A 55 -14.80 -7.81 11.15
C GLY A 55 -15.48 -7.68 12.51
N GLU A 56 -15.18 -8.56 13.47
CA GLU A 56 -15.68 -8.45 14.86
C GLU A 56 -14.83 -7.53 15.75
N CYS A 57 -13.83 -6.85 15.18
CA CYS A 57 -13.06 -5.82 15.89
C CYS A 57 -13.99 -4.67 16.31
N GLY A 58 -13.99 -4.35 17.61
CA GLY A 58 -14.78 -3.23 18.13
C GLY A 58 -14.36 -1.91 17.48
N LEU A 59 -15.34 -1.05 17.16
CA LEU A 59 -15.09 0.22 16.46
C LEU A 59 -14.05 1.11 17.15
N ALA A 60 -14.07 1.15 18.49
CA ALA A 60 -13.09 1.91 19.26
C ALA A 60 -11.65 1.37 19.08
N GLU A 61 -11.49 0.05 19.00
CA GLU A 61 -10.20 -0.59 18.79
C GLU A 61 -9.70 -0.38 17.36
N ALA A 62 -10.58 -0.52 16.35
CA ALA A 62 -10.23 -0.23 14.96
C ALA A 62 -9.78 1.23 14.79
N ALA A 63 -10.47 2.18 15.42
CA ALA A 63 -10.10 3.60 15.39
C ALA A 63 -8.78 3.90 16.14
N ALA A 64 -8.51 3.20 17.25
CA ALA A 64 -7.24 3.32 17.95
C ALA A 64 -6.08 2.79 17.08
N LEU A 65 -6.23 1.59 16.52
CA LEU A 65 -5.23 1.00 15.62
C LEU A 65 -5.02 1.84 14.36
N ASP A 66 -6.06 2.46 13.80
CA ASP A 66 -5.93 3.39 12.68
C ASP A 66 -5.00 4.58 12.98
N ALA A 67 -5.13 5.17 14.16
CA ALA A 67 -4.28 6.26 14.60
C ALA A 67 -2.84 5.81 14.91
N GLU A 68 -2.69 4.68 15.59
CA GLU A 68 -1.38 4.12 15.98
C GLU A 68 -0.57 3.67 14.76
N ILE A 69 -1.20 2.95 13.82
CA ILE A 69 -0.55 2.49 12.59
C ILE A 69 -0.13 3.67 11.73
N ALA A 70 -0.95 4.71 11.62
CA ALA A 70 -0.55 5.92 10.91
C ALA A 70 0.68 6.61 11.53
N ALA A 71 0.86 6.55 12.85
CA ALA A 71 2.07 7.05 13.51
C ALA A 71 3.29 6.21 13.12
N VAL A 72 3.18 4.88 13.14
CA VAL A 72 4.26 3.97 12.71
C VAL A 72 4.61 4.18 11.23
N PHE A 73 3.60 4.40 10.38
CA PHE A 73 3.81 4.71 8.96
C PHE A 73 4.56 6.04 8.77
N ALA A 74 4.20 7.07 9.54
CA ALA A 74 4.91 8.35 9.51
C ALA A 74 6.36 8.20 9.99
N GLU A 75 6.62 7.42 11.04
CA GLU A 75 7.98 7.11 11.51
C GLU A 75 8.80 6.40 10.43
N ALA A 76 8.22 5.42 9.74
CA ALA A 76 8.88 4.72 8.63
C ALA A 76 9.25 5.67 7.48
N VAL A 77 8.38 6.63 7.15
CA VAL A 77 8.66 7.69 6.17
C VAL A 77 9.84 8.56 6.60
N LEU A 78 9.83 9.04 7.85
CA LEU A 78 10.88 9.93 8.35
C LEU A 78 12.23 9.19 8.44
N ALA A 79 12.23 7.93 8.87
CA ALA A 79 13.42 7.08 8.89
C ALA A 79 13.97 6.78 7.48
N LEU A 80 13.09 6.54 6.51
CA LEU A 80 13.46 6.39 5.10
C LEU A 80 14.18 7.65 4.57
N LEU A 81 13.62 8.83 4.84
CA LEU A 81 14.18 10.10 4.38
C LEU A 81 15.52 10.42 5.05
N ASP A 82 15.64 10.18 6.35
CA ASP A 82 16.90 10.35 7.08
C ASP A 82 17.99 9.42 6.53
N GLY A 83 17.67 8.13 6.37
CA GLY A 83 18.59 7.14 5.80
C GLY A 83 19.01 7.45 4.37
N ALA A 84 18.11 8.00 3.56
CA ALA A 84 18.39 8.45 2.19
C ALA A 84 19.04 9.84 2.12
N ARG A 85 19.13 10.57 3.24
CA ARG A 85 19.51 11.99 3.31
C ARG A 85 18.71 12.85 2.31
N CYS A 86 17.42 12.53 2.17
CA CYS A 86 16.53 13.23 1.26
C CYS A 86 15.73 14.30 2.00
N ASP A 87 15.74 15.51 1.45
CA ASP A 87 14.91 16.61 1.92
C ASP A 87 13.42 16.31 1.71
N PRO A 88 12.57 16.35 2.75
CA PRO A 88 11.12 16.19 2.64
C PRO A 88 10.47 17.12 1.60
N ASP A 89 11.01 18.33 1.39
CA ASP A 89 10.48 19.29 0.41
C ASP A 89 10.65 18.84 -1.04
N ARG A 90 11.42 17.76 -1.29
CA ARG A 90 11.54 17.14 -2.60
C ARG A 90 10.50 16.08 -2.88
N ILE A 91 9.68 15.72 -1.90
CA ILE A 91 8.63 14.71 -2.04
C ILE A 91 7.36 15.37 -2.57
N GLU A 92 6.81 14.80 -3.63
CA GLU A 92 5.53 15.21 -4.22
C GLU A 92 4.36 14.68 -3.38
N ALA A 93 4.36 13.38 -3.13
CA ALA A 93 3.34 12.72 -2.33
C ALA A 93 3.81 11.38 -1.74
N ILE A 94 3.10 10.98 -0.68
CA ILE A 94 3.10 9.64 -0.13
C ILE A 94 1.89 8.89 -0.68
N GLY A 95 2.08 7.71 -1.24
CA GLY A 95 1.01 6.75 -1.52
C GLY A 95 0.98 5.67 -0.43
N SER A 96 -0.04 5.69 0.42
CA SER A 96 -0.19 4.74 1.53
C SER A 96 -1.32 3.76 1.28
N HIS A 97 -0.96 2.48 1.10
CA HIS A 97 -1.95 1.41 1.08
C HIS A 97 -2.64 1.25 2.44
N GLY A 98 -1.91 1.53 3.53
CA GLY A 98 -2.33 1.19 4.88
C GLY A 98 -2.23 -0.31 5.17
N GLN A 99 -2.93 -0.73 6.22
CA GLN A 99 -3.04 -2.12 6.65
C GLN A 99 -4.48 -2.60 6.47
N THR A 100 -4.70 -3.69 5.74
CA THR A 100 -6.04 -4.24 5.55
C THR A 100 -6.55 -4.88 6.86
N LEU A 101 -7.72 -4.45 7.31
CA LEU A 101 -8.46 -5.03 8.44
C LEU A 101 -9.66 -5.87 7.97
N LEU A 102 -10.31 -5.46 6.87
CA LEU A 102 -11.44 -6.16 6.27
C LEU A 102 -11.39 -6.04 4.74
N HIS A 103 -11.69 -7.14 4.04
CA HIS A 103 -11.85 -7.15 2.60
C HIS A 103 -13.01 -8.07 2.24
N ALA A 104 -14.09 -7.50 1.71
CA ALA A 104 -15.33 -8.21 1.42
C ALA A 104 -15.84 -7.86 0.00
N PRO A 105 -15.11 -8.29 -1.06
CA PRO A 105 -15.49 -8.01 -2.44
C PRO A 105 -16.81 -8.69 -2.84
N ASP A 106 -17.15 -9.83 -2.24
CA ASP A 106 -18.35 -10.61 -2.56
C ASP A 106 -19.60 -10.22 -1.74
N ALA A 107 -19.49 -9.19 -0.90
CA ALA A 107 -20.64 -8.67 -0.16
C ALA A 107 -21.69 -8.08 -1.14
N ARG A 108 -22.97 -8.07 -0.74
CA ARG A 108 -24.06 -7.47 -1.53
C ARG A 108 -23.71 -6.05 -2.02
N LEU A 109 -23.05 -5.28 -1.17
CA LEU A 109 -22.38 -4.04 -1.54
C LEU A 109 -20.89 -4.21 -1.17
N PRO A 110 -20.00 -4.37 -2.17
CA PRO A 110 -18.57 -4.61 -1.92
C PRO A 110 -17.96 -3.50 -1.07
N HIS A 111 -17.15 -3.89 -0.09
CA HIS A 111 -16.47 -2.94 0.79
C HIS A 111 -15.18 -3.52 1.36
N THR A 112 -14.32 -2.62 1.84
CA THR A 112 -13.03 -2.95 2.41
C THR A 112 -12.64 -1.88 3.43
N VAL A 113 -11.77 -2.23 4.37
CA VAL A 113 -11.26 -1.33 5.39
C VAL A 113 -9.75 -1.48 5.44
N GLN A 114 -9.05 -0.40 5.08
CA GLN A 114 -7.63 -0.22 5.34
C GLN A 114 -7.48 0.81 6.46
N ILE A 115 -6.70 0.48 7.48
CA ILE A 115 -6.38 1.35 8.61
C ILE A 115 -4.96 1.92 8.44
N GLY A 116 -4.69 3.06 9.05
CA GLY A 116 -3.49 3.87 8.83
C GLY A 116 -3.84 5.21 8.16
N SER A 117 -4.62 6.03 8.86
CA SER A 117 -5.12 7.34 8.44
C SER A 117 -4.15 8.17 7.58
N PRO A 118 -4.46 8.39 6.28
CA PRO A 118 -3.69 9.29 5.42
C PRO A 118 -3.61 10.73 5.97
N ALA A 119 -4.68 11.21 6.61
CA ALA A 119 -4.70 12.54 7.20
C ALA A 119 -3.69 12.68 8.35
N ARG A 120 -3.56 11.65 9.19
CA ARG A 120 -2.57 11.63 10.27
C ARG A 120 -1.15 11.49 9.74
N ILE A 121 -0.92 10.64 8.74
CA ILE A 121 0.39 10.52 8.07
C ILE A 121 0.79 11.89 7.49
N ALA A 122 -0.11 12.57 6.79
CA ALA A 122 0.14 13.91 6.25
C ALA A 122 0.47 14.93 7.35
N ALA A 123 -0.28 14.92 8.46
CA ALA A 123 -0.04 15.84 9.58
C ALA A 123 1.31 15.59 10.29
N LEU A 124 1.72 14.33 10.44
CA LEU A 124 2.97 13.96 11.11
C LEU A 124 4.20 14.15 10.23
N THR A 125 4.05 13.99 8.91
CA THR A 125 5.16 14.06 7.96
C THR A 125 5.30 15.41 7.26
N GLY A 126 4.24 16.23 7.27
CA GLY A 126 4.17 17.48 6.51
C GLY A 126 4.00 17.28 5.00
N MET A 127 3.75 16.07 4.53
CA MET A 127 3.70 15.72 3.10
C MET A 127 2.29 15.35 2.65
N VAL A 128 1.94 15.69 1.40
CA VAL A 128 0.68 15.24 0.79
C VAL A 128 0.63 13.71 0.84
N THR A 129 -0.45 13.16 1.39
CA THR A 129 -0.64 11.72 1.50
C THR A 129 -1.93 11.30 0.82
N VAL A 130 -1.81 10.36 -0.11
CA VAL A 130 -2.92 9.70 -0.82
C VAL A 130 -3.03 8.28 -0.29
N GLY A 131 -4.25 7.83 0.01
CA GLY A 131 -4.52 6.45 0.43
C GLY A 131 -5.92 6.01 0.01
N ASP A 132 -6.43 4.94 0.63
CA ASP A 132 -7.76 4.37 0.35
C ASP A 132 -7.96 3.92 -1.11
N PHE A 133 -6.91 3.34 -1.70
CA PHE A 133 -6.91 2.97 -3.13
C PHE A 133 -7.95 1.91 -3.50
N ARG A 134 -8.23 0.95 -2.61
CA ARG A 134 -9.11 -0.19 -2.90
C ARG A 134 -10.58 0.21 -2.94
N SER A 135 -10.98 1.14 -2.08
CA SER A 135 -12.36 1.63 -2.02
C SER A 135 -12.77 2.32 -3.33
N ALA A 136 -11.84 3.02 -3.98
CA ALA A 136 -12.09 3.64 -5.29
C ALA A 136 -12.42 2.61 -6.38
N ASP A 137 -11.70 1.50 -6.44
CA ASP A 137 -11.96 0.41 -7.39
C ASP A 137 -13.30 -0.28 -7.11
N MET A 138 -13.58 -0.60 -5.84
CA MET A 138 -14.86 -1.20 -5.43
C MET A 138 -16.05 -0.30 -5.71
N ALA A 139 -15.91 1.02 -5.55
CA ALA A 139 -16.96 1.99 -5.86
C ALA A 139 -17.35 1.99 -7.35
N LEU A 140 -16.44 1.56 -8.23
CA LEU A 140 -16.67 1.42 -9.67
C LEU A 140 -17.06 -0.01 -10.07
N GLY A 141 -17.35 -0.88 -9.10
CA GLY A 141 -17.76 -2.27 -9.32
C GLY A 141 -16.61 -3.27 -9.46
N GLY A 142 -15.37 -2.85 -9.17
CA GLY A 142 -14.22 -3.74 -9.10
C GLY A 142 -14.16 -4.54 -7.78
N GLN A 143 -13.13 -5.38 -7.65
CA GLN A 143 -12.91 -6.20 -6.44
C GLN A 143 -12.01 -5.52 -5.40
N GLY A 144 -11.43 -4.36 -5.70
CA GLY A 144 -10.44 -3.70 -4.85
C GLY A 144 -9.09 -4.43 -4.81
N ALA A 145 -8.89 -5.47 -5.61
CA ALA A 145 -7.69 -6.31 -5.66
C ALA A 145 -7.65 -7.17 -6.94
N PRO A 146 -6.45 -7.58 -7.42
CA PRO A 146 -5.17 -6.93 -7.19
C PRO A 146 -5.08 -5.62 -7.99
N LEU A 147 -4.53 -4.55 -7.41
CA LEU A 147 -4.35 -3.25 -8.10
C LEU A 147 -3.04 -3.15 -8.88
N ALA A 148 -2.07 -4.02 -8.57
CA ALA A 148 -0.76 -4.06 -9.21
C ALA A 148 -0.72 -4.37 -10.72
N PRO A 149 -1.69 -5.07 -11.36
CA PRO A 149 -1.60 -5.42 -12.78
C PRO A 149 -1.41 -4.22 -13.71
N VAL A 150 -2.02 -3.06 -13.41
CA VAL A 150 -1.84 -1.84 -14.21
C VAL A 150 -0.38 -1.36 -14.15
N PHE A 151 0.21 -1.37 -12.95
CA PHE A 151 1.62 -1.05 -12.77
C PHE A 151 2.54 -2.10 -13.42
N HIS A 152 2.22 -3.39 -13.30
CA HIS A 152 2.95 -4.47 -13.94
C HIS A 152 2.94 -4.35 -15.46
N GLN A 153 1.81 -3.99 -16.07
CA GLN A 153 1.73 -3.74 -17.50
C GLN A 153 2.66 -2.59 -17.92
N TRP A 154 2.66 -1.48 -17.18
CA TRP A 154 3.51 -0.34 -17.49
C TRP A 154 5.00 -0.69 -17.40
N MET A 155 5.41 -1.43 -16.37
CA MET A 155 6.82 -1.81 -16.17
C MET A 155 7.29 -2.95 -17.08
N PHE A 156 6.52 -4.03 -17.11
CA PHE A 156 6.97 -5.32 -17.63
C PHE A 156 6.30 -5.71 -18.94
N GLY A 157 5.22 -5.04 -19.34
CA GLY A 157 4.50 -5.32 -20.59
C GLY A 157 5.40 -5.13 -21.82
N ARG A 158 5.30 -6.06 -22.78
CA ARG A 158 6.02 -5.99 -24.06
C ARG A 158 5.11 -6.44 -25.19
N SER A 159 5.10 -5.69 -26.29
CA SER A 159 4.31 -6.05 -27.46
C SER A 159 4.82 -7.37 -28.06
N GLY A 160 3.90 -8.27 -28.40
CA GLY A 160 4.20 -9.58 -28.99
C GLY A 160 4.68 -10.65 -28.01
N GLU A 161 4.79 -10.34 -26.70
CA GLU A 161 5.24 -11.28 -25.68
C GLU A 161 4.26 -11.32 -24.50
N THR A 162 3.76 -12.50 -24.17
CA THR A 162 2.94 -12.69 -22.97
C THR A 162 3.84 -12.95 -21.76
N ARG A 163 3.66 -12.16 -20.70
CA ARG A 163 4.42 -12.26 -19.44
C ARG A 163 3.50 -12.49 -18.26
N ALA A 164 4.03 -13.20 -17.26
CA ALA A 164 3.37 -13.41 -15.98
C ALA A 164 4.21 -12.79 -14.87
N VAL A 165 3.58 -11.99 -14.00
CA VAL A 165 4.19 -11.49 -12.77
C VAL A 165 3.48 -12.14 -11.60
N VAL A 166 4.23 -12.88 -10.78
CA VAL A 166 3.69 -13.60 -9.62
C VAL A 166 4.22 -12.95 -8.36
N ASN A 167 3.32 -12.41 -7.54
CA ASN A 167 3.63 -11.97 -6.19
C ASN A 167 3.26 -13.09 -5.20
N ILE A 168 4.20 -13.50 -4.35
CA ILE A 168 4.01 -14.57 -3.37
C ILE A 168 4.03 -13.93 -1.97
N GLY A 169 2.89 -13.35 -1.57
CA GLY A 169 2.67 -12.85 -0.20
C GLY A 169 1.88 -13.84 0.64
N GLY A 170 1.16 -13.35 1.66
CA GLY A 170 0.23 -14.20 2.42
C GLY A 170 -0.94 -14.72 1.56
N ILE A 171 -1.29 -14.00 0.50
CA ILE A 171 -2.10 -14.47 -0.62
C ILE A 171 -1.26 -14.23 -1.87
N ALA A 172 -1.07 -15.28 -2.68
CA ALA A 172 -0.38 -15.13 -3.96
C ALA A 172 -1.28 -14.37 -4.93
N ASN A 173 -0.71 -13.60 -5.85
CA ASN A 173 -1.47 -13.04 -6.96
C ASN A 173 -0.66 -13.07 -8.24
N LEU A 174 -1.37 -13.19 -9.35
CA LEU A 174 -0.81 -13.28 -10.70
C LEU A 174 -1.32 -12.10 -11.52
N SER A 175 -0.42 -11.45 -12.25
CA SER A 175 -0.77 -10.58 -13.38
C SER A 175 -0.33 -11.22 -14.68
N VAL A 176 -1.25 -11.37 -15.64
CA VAL A 176 -0.96 -11.82 -17.00
C VAL A 176 -0.98 -10.60 -17.92
N LEU A 177 0.17 -10.32 -18.51
CA LEU A 177 0.42 -9.20 -19.43
C LEU A 177 0.47 -9.79 -20.84
N ALA A 178 -0.62 -9.72 -21.58
CA ALA A 178 -0.70 -10.31 -22.91
C ALA A 178 0.05 -9.45 -23.93
N GLY A 179 0.66 -10.11 -24.93
CA GLY A 179 1.43 -9.43 -25.98
C GLY A 179 0.60 -8.49 -26.88
N ASP A 180 -0.73 -8.59 -26.83
CA ASP A 180 -1.69 -7.72 -27.52
C ASP A 180 -2.12 -6.50 -26.67
N GLY A 181 -1.58 -6.36 -25.46
CA GLY A 181 -1.92 -5.28 -24.52
C GLY A 181 -3.03 -5.61 -23.53
N GLY A 182 -3.62 -6.81 -23.59
CA GLY A 182 -4.55 -7.28 -22.57
C GLY A 182 -3.88 -7.46 -21.21
N VAL A 183 -4.58 -7.08 -20.14
CA VAL A 183 -4.09 -7.23 -18.76
C VAL A 183 -5.17 -7.92 -17.94
N THR A 184 -4.82 -9.01 -17.29
CA THR A 184 -5.66 -9.64 -16.27
C THR A 184 -4.87 -9.86 -15.00
N GLY A 185 -5.55 -9.86 -13.86
CA GLY A 185 -4.93 -10.21 -12.60
C GLY A 185 -5.94 -10.77 -11.62
N TYR A 186 -5.48 -11.70 -10.79
CA TYR A 186 -6.30 -12.41 -9.80
C TYR A 186 -5.41 -12.95 -8.67
N ASP A 187 -6.04 -13.19 -7.52
CA ASP A 187 -5.46 -13.88 -6.37
C ASP A 187 -5.51 -15.41 -6.57
#